data_AF-A0A7K7SDY6-F1
#
_entry.id   AF-A0A7K7SDY6-F1
#
_cell.length_a   1.000
_cell.length_b   1.000
_cell.length_c   1.000
_cell.angle_alpha   90.00
_cell.angle_beta   90.00
_cell.angle_gamma   90.00
#
_symmetry.space_group_name_H-M   'P 1'
#
loop_
_entity.id
_entity.type
_entity.pdbx_description
1 polymer ?
#
loop_
_entity_poly.entity_id
_entity_poly.type
_entity_poly.pdbx_seq_one_letter_code
_entity_poly.pdbx_strand_id
1 'polypeptide(L)'
;QRRGSLAWVSGEPELDLLLELLADAAVLGPALFWVGLKRNASACTHNEQPLRGFSWEGVGGGTAPQEVPAALGQWLQEPVPSCLTARCAGLHLAPVPGRDPKWGWKE
;
A
#
# COMPACT_ATOMS: atom_id res chain seq x y z
N GLN A 1 15.81 19.96 3.59
CA GLN A 1 14.40 19.52 3.47
C GLN A 1 14.31 18.56 2.29
N ARG A 2 13.89 17.30 2.49
CA ARG A 2 13.69 16.37 1.36
C ARG A 2 12.36 16.75 0.69
N ARG A 3 12.35 16.99 -0.63
CA ARG A 3 11.20 17.49 -1.39
C ARG A 3 10.30 16.36 -1.94
N GLY A 4 10.16 15.27 -1.18
CA GLY A 4 9.39 14.08 -1.58
C GLY A 4 8.24 13.81 -0.62
N SER A 5 7.38 12.86 -1.01
CA SER A 5 6.26 12.33 -0.23
C SER A 5 6.36 10.82 -0.11
N LEU A 6 5.43 10.22 0.65
CA LEU A 6 5.28 8.77 0.69
C LEU A 6 4.86 8.27 -0.69
N ALA A 7 5.43 7.15 -1.12
CA ALA A 7 5.16 6.57 -2.44
C ALA A 7 3.69 6.15 -2.58
N TRP A 8 3.19 6.21 -3.81
CA TRP A 8 1.93 5.63 -4.24
C TRP A 8 2.22 4.67 -5.40
N VAL A 9 1.27 3.79 -5.71
CA VAL A 9 1.45 2.76 -6.74
C VAL A 9 0.30 2.87 -7.74
N SER A 10 0.65 3.09 -9.00
CA SER A 10 -0.27 3.29 -10.12
C SER A 10 -0.82 2.01 -10.74
N GLY A 11 -0.12 0.89 -10.56
CA GLY A 11 -0.52 -0.42 -11.06
C GLY A 11 0.53 -1.48 -10.81
N GLU A 12 0.29 -2.67 -11.35
CA GLU A 12 1.16 -3.85 -11.18
C GLU A 12 2.61 -3.60 -11.60
N PRO A 13 2.94 -2.96 -12.74
CA PRO A 13 4.33 -2.78 -13.13
C PRO A 13 5.13 -1.90 -12.15
N GLU A 14 4.51 -0.87 -11.58
CA GLU A 14 5.15 -0.02 -10.57
C GLU A 14 5.26 -0.75 -9.23
N LEU A 15 4.28 -1.60 -8.90
CA LEU A 15 4.33 -2.43 -7.72
C LEU A 15 5.52 -3.41 -7.79
N ASP A 16 5.70 -4.09 -8.91
CA ASP A 16 6.77 -5.07 -9.09
C ASP A 16 8.15 -4.42 -8.90
N LEU A 17 8.36 -3.25 -9.52
CA LEU A 17 9.59 -2.47 -9.34
C LEU A 17 9.80 -2.06 -7.87
N LEU A 18 8.72 -1.65 -7.18
CA LEU A 18 8.80 -1.30 -5.76
C LEU A 18 9.14 -2.51 -4.90
N LEU A 19 8.56 -3.67 -5.18
CA LEU A 19 8.81 -4.91 -4.45
C LEU A 19 10.25 -5.39 -4.62
N GLU A 20 10.77 -5.36 -5.85
CA GLU A 20 12.18 -5.68 -6.14
C GLU A 20 13.13 -4.74 -5.37
N LEU A 21 12.88 -3.43 -5.43
CA LEU A 21 13.70 -2.43 -4.73
C LEU A 21 13.69 -2.64 -3.21
N LEU A 22 12.53 -2.99 -2.64
CA LEU A 22 12.37 -3.19 -1.20
C LEU A 22 12.83 -4.57 -0.74
N ALA A 23 12.90 -5.57 -1.61
CA ALA A 23 13.41 -6.90 -1.28
C ALA A 23 14.86 -6.84 -0.78
N ASP A 24 15.68 -5.99 -1.41
CA ASP A 24 17.06 -5.73 -0.99
C ASP A 24 17.13 -5.07 0.39
N ALA A 25 16.12 -4.26 0.76
CA ALA A 25 16.02 -3.66 2.08
C ALA A 25 15.46 -4.63 3.14
N ALA A 26 14.63 -5.59 2.73
CA ALA A 26 13.97 -6.58 3.59
C ALA A 26 14.79 -7.85 3.83
N VAL A 27 16.09 -7.87 3.45
CA VAL A 27 16.99 -9.03 3.59
C VAL A 27 17.09 -9.56 5.02
N LEU A 28 16.82 -8.72 6.03
CA LEU A 28 16.89 -9.09 7.45
C LEU A 28 15.59 -9.72 8.00
N GLY A 29 14.54 -9.85 7.19
CA GLY A 29 13.26 -10.46 7.58
C GLY A 29 12.04 -9.63 7.16
N PRO A 30 10.83 -10.02 7.61
CA PRO A 30 9.61 -9.31 7.28
C PRO A 30 9.66 -7.84 7.71
N ALA A 31 9.27 -6.94 6.80
CA ALA A 31 9.31 -5.50 7.00
C ALA A 31 7.99 -4.85 6.61
N LEU A 32 7.66 -3.72 7.26
CA LEU A 32 6.52 -2.88 6.94
C LEU A 32 7.02 -1.51 6.48
N PHE A 33 6.72 -1.17 5.23
CA PHE A 33 7.09 0.11 4.62
C PHE A 33 5.86 1.02 4.53
N TRP A 34 5.95 2.21 5.13
CA TRP A 34 4.89 3.20 5.01
C TRP A 34 4.81 3.75 3.59
N VAL A 35 3.61 3.74 3.03
CA VAL A 35 3.26 4.31 1.74
C VAL A 35 2.17 5.36 1.94
N GLY A 36 1.84 6.12 0.91
CA GLY A 36 0.79 7.15 0.95
C GLY A 36 -0.62 6.60 1.04
N LEU A 37 -0.84 5.34 1.46
CA LEU A 37 -2.15 4.71 1.44
C LEU A 37 -2.92 5.04 2.74
N LYS A 38 -4.04 5.74 2.62
CA LYS A 38 -4.79 6.24 3.77
C LYS A 38 -6.30 6.23 3.52
N ARG A 39 -7.06 5.88 4.55
CA ARG A 39 -8.50 6.10 4.64
C ARG A 39 -8.76 7.22 5.65
N ASN A 40 -9.34 8.32 5.20
CA ASN A 40 -9.67 9.44 6.09
C ASN A 40 -10.84 9.09 7.02
N ALA A 41 -10.99 9.83 8.13
CA ALA A 41 -12.27 9.83 8.84
C ALA A 41 -13.38 10.23 7.85
N SER A 42 -14.59 9.66 8.02
CA SER A 42 -15.73 9.69 7.09
C SER A 42 -15.61 8.87 5.81
N ALA A 43 -14.45 8.31 5.47
CA ALA A 43 -14.34 7.30 4.40
C ALA A 43 -14.57 5.90 5.00
N CYS A 44 -15.59 5.20 4.50
CA CYS A 44 -15.98 3.88 5.00
C CYS A 44 -15.09 2.76 4.44
N THR A 45 -14.94 1.67 5.20
CA THR A 45 -14.45 0.41 4.64
C THR A 45 -15.43 -0.14 3.60
N HIS A 46 -14.96 -0.40 2.38
CA HIS A 46 -15.74 -0.98 1.30
C HIS A 46 -15.09 -2.27 0.81
N ASN A 47 -15.50 -3.43 1.33
CA ASN A 47 -14.84 -4.72 1.05
C ASN A 47 -14.80 -5.08 -0.45
N GLU A 48 -15.77 -4.60 -1.20
CA GLU A 48 -15.89 -4.83 -2.64
C GLU A 48 -14.88 -4.01 -3.48
N GLN A 49 -14.28 -2.97 -2.89
CA GLN A 49 -13.30 -2.12 -3.57
C GLN A 49 -11.88 -2.63 -3.33
N PRO A 50 -10.97 -2.56 -4.33
CA PRO A 50 -9.60 -3.09 -4.20
C PRO A 50 -8.87 -2.60 -2.95
N LEU A 51 -8.88 -1.29 -2.70
CA LEU A 51 -8.22 -0.69 -1.53
C LEU A 51 -9.12 -0.52 -0.32
N ARG A 52 -10.31 -1.13 -0.27
CA ARG A 52 -11.15 -1.16 0.93
C ARG A 52 -11.50 0.23 1.48
N GLY A 53 -11.68 1.21 0.60
CA GLY A 53 -11.94 2.61 0.93
C GLY A 53 -10.71 3.45 1.29
N PHE A 54 -9.50 2.87 1.24
CA PHE A 54 -8.26 3.63 1.27
C PHE A 54 -8.00 4.29 -0.09
N SER A 55 -7.30 5.42 -0.05
CA SER A 55 -6.88 6.20 -1.21
C SER A 55 -5.41 6.60 -1.06
N TRP A 56 -4.75 6.81 -2.18
CA TRP A 56 -3.39 7.36 -2.21
C TRP A 56 -3.41 8.85 -1.87
N GLU A 57 -2.63 9.28 -0.88
CA GLU A 57 -2.37 10.68 -0.60
C GLU A 57 -1.43 11.25 -1.67
N GLY A 58 -1.97 12.13 -2.51
CA GLY A 58 -1.17 12.96 -3.41
C GLY A 58 -0.59 14.15 -2.64
N VAL A 59 0.69 14.11 -2.30
CA VAL A 59 1.43 15.30 -1.85
C VAL A 59 2.63 15.48 -2.76
N GLY A 60 2.68 16.60 -3.49
CA GLY A 60 3.82 16.96 -4.35
C GLY A 60 3.64 16.60 -5.82
N GLY A 61 2.88 17.42 -6.56
CA GLY A 61 2.99 17.59 -8.02
C GLY A 61 2.43 16.49 -8.92
N GLY A 62 2.24 15.26 -8.43
CA GLY A 62 1.62 14.16 -9.16
C GLY A 62 0.15 13.95 -8.77
N THR A 63 -0.69 13.64 -9.75
CA THR A 63 -2.08 13.20 -9.51
C THR A 63 -2.06 11.71 -9.20
N ALA A 64 -2.42 11.34 -7.97
CA ALA A 64 -2.55 9.95 -7.61
C ALA A 64 -3.60 9.25 -8.50
N PRO A 65 -3.50 7.94 -8.74
CA PRO A 65 -4.43 7.20 -9.60
C PRO A 65 -5.83 7.31 -9.04
N GLN A 66 -6.77 7.73 -9.89
CA GLN A 66 -8.18 7.81 -9.51
C GLN A 66 -8.85 6.43 -9.57
N GLU A 67 -8.40 5.58 -10.50
CA GLU A 67 -8.79 4.18 -10.61
C GLU A 67 -7.66 3.29 -10.10
N VAL A 68 -8.03 2.28 -9.31
CA VAL A 68 -7.08 1.33 -8.76
C VAL A 68 -7.36 -0.06 -9.33
N PRO A 69 -6.37 -0.68 -10.02
CA PRO A 69 -6.51 -2.04 -10.52
C PRO A 69 -6.85 -3.04 -9.41
N ALA A 70 -7.68 -4.03 -9.73
CA ALA A 70 -8.08 -5.09 -8.79
C ALA A 70 -6.87 -5.87 -8.23
N ALA A 71 -5.79 -6.00 -9.01
CA ALA A 71 -4.54 -6.64 -8.61
C ALA A 71 -3.85 -5.95 -7.42
N LEU A 72 -4.09 -4.65 -7.21
CA LEU A 72 -3.62 -3.96 -6.01
C LEU A 72 -4.49 -4.25 -4.78
N GLY A 73 -5.49 -5.14 -4.85
CA GLY A 73 -6.41 -5.44 -3.76
C GLY A 73 -5.90 -6.46 -2.73
N GLN A 74 -4.59 -6.70 -2.64
CA GLN A 74 -4.00 -7.74 -1.78
C GLN A 74 -3.74 -7.22 -0.37
N TRP A 75 -4.60 -7.61 0.57
CA TRP A 75 -4.44 -7.31 2.00
C TRP A 75 -3.99 -8.56 2.76
N LEU A 76 -3.06 -8.41 3.70
CA LEU A 76 -2.65 -9.53 4.57
C LEU A 76 -3.75 -9.94 5.53
N GLN A 77 -4.54 -8.95 5.95
CA GLN A 77 -5.73 -9.10 6.75
C GLN A 77 -6.71 -8.01 6.33
N GLU A 78 -8.00 -8.35 6.26
CA GLU A 78 -9.04 -7.37 5.93
C GLU A 78 -9.00 -6.19 6.92
N PRO A 79 -9.02 -4.94 6.42
CA PRO A 79 -9.05 -3.73 7.24
C PRO A 79 -10.21 -3.72 8.23
N VAL A 80 -10.04 -3.00 9.33
CA VAL A 80 -11.10 -2.89 10.34
C VAL A 80 -12.30 -2.17 9.69
N PRO A 81 -13.52 -2.75 9.77
CA PRO A 81 -14.74 -2.09 9.29
C PRO A 81 -15.02 -0.81 10.10
N SER A 82 -14.72 0.36 9.53
CA SER A 82 -14.87 1.64 10.21
C SER A 82 -15.03 2.79 9.21
N CYS A 83 -15.76 3.84 9.63
CA CYS A 83 -15.85 5.12 8.94
C CYS A 83 -15.58 6.32 9.86
N LEU A 84 -15.22 6.06 11.11
CA LEU A 84 -15.12 7.09 12.15
C LEU A 84 -13.69 7.53 12.44
N THR A 85 -12.71 6.69 12.09
CA THR A 85 -11.30 6.94 12.40
C THR A 85 -10.48 6.91 11.12
N ALA A 86 -9.52 7.83 11.01
CA ALA A 86 -8.53 7.78 9.96
C ALA A 86 -7.58 6.60 10.19
N ARG A 87 -7.22 5.89 9.12
CA ARG A 87 -6.32 4.73 9.12
C ARG A 87 -5.30 4.88 8.01
N CYS A 88 -4.07 4.47 8.28
CA CYS A 88 -3.00 4.40 7.28
C CYS A 88 -2.70 2.92 7.01
N ALA A 89 -2.12 2.63 5.85
CA ALA A 89 -1.66 1.29 5.53
C ALA A 89 -0.21 1.33 5.06
N GLY A 90 0.51 0.25 5.34
CA GLY A 90 1.85 0.02 4.82
C GLY A 90 1.91 -1.18 3.89
N LEU A 91 2.96 -1.22 3.06
CA LEU A 91 3.34 -2.38 2.29
C LEU A 91 4.14 -3.32 3.21
N HIS A 92 3.55 -4.45 3.57
CA HIS A 92 4.29 -5.50 4.23
C HIS A 92 4.98 -6.37 3.19
N LEU A 93 6.26 -6.66 3.39
CA LEU A 93 7.07 -7.51 2.55
C LEU A 93 7.76 -8.57 3.42
N ALA A 94 7.64 -9.85 3.04
CA ALA A 94 8.33 -10.95 3.69
C ALA A 94 9.17 -11.71 2.67
N PRO A 95 10.50 -11.81 2.87
CA PRO A 95 11.35 -12.62 2.01
C PRO A 95 10.95 -14.10 2.14
N VAL A 96 10.92 -14.80 1.01
CA VAL A 96 10.68 -16.26 0.96
C VAL A 96 11.89 -16.91 0.31
N PRO A 97 12.61 -17.82 1.00
CA PRO A 97 13.77 -18.47 0.41
C PRO A 97 13.43 -19.20 -0.90
N GLY A 98 14.13 -18.84 -1.97
CA GLY A 98 13.99 -19.46 -3.29
C GLY A 98 12.68 -19.16 -4.04
N ARG A 99 11.95 -18.11 -3.65
CA ARG A 99 10.71 -17.65 -4.31
C ARG A 99 10.59 -16.13 -4.25
N ASP A 100 9.64 -15.58 -5.00
CA ASP A 100 9.30 -14.16 -4.92
C ASP A 100 8.82 -13.78 -3.51
N PRO A 101 9.15 -12.57 -3.03
CA PRO A 101 8.71 -12.08 -1.74
C PRO A 101 7.18 -12.10 -1.63
N LYS A 102 6.67 -12.50 -0.46
CA LYS A 102 5.24 -12.35 -0.15
C LYS A 102 4.96 -10.93 0.26
N TRP A 103 3.96 -10.30 -0.34
CA TRP A 103 3.58 -8.94 -0.01
C TRP A 103 2.10 -8.80 0.32
N GLY A 104 1.71 -7.67 0.89
CA GLY A 104 0.31 -7.29 1.05
C GLY A 104 0.18 -6.00 1.83
N TRP A 105 -0.95 -5.32 1.69
CA TRP A 105 -1.29 -4.16 2.50
C TRP A 105 -1.60 -4.58 3.93
N LYS A 106 -1.17 -3.75 4.88
CA LYS A 106 -1.44 -3.91 6.30
C LYS A 106 -1.86 -2.56 6.89
N GLU A 107 -3.06 -2.53 7.45
CA GLU A 107 -3.54 -1.43 8.31
C GLU A 107 -2.73 -1.35 9.62
#